data_AF-A0A847Y0T8-F1
#
_entry.id   AF-A0A847Y0T8-F1
#
_cell.length_a   1.000
_cell.length_b   1.000
_cell.length_c   1.000
_cell.angle_alpha   90.00
_cell.angle_beta   90.00
_cell.angle_gamma   90.00
#
_symmetry.space_group_name_H-M   'P 1'
#
loop_
_entity.id
_entity.type
_entity.pdbx_description
1 polymer ?
#
loop_
_entity_poly.entity_id
_entity_poly.type
_entity_poly.pdbx_seq_one_letter_code
_entity_poly.pdbx_strand_id
1 'polypeptide(L)'
;MSTKLKNFKYLFKIPSLVLWLLIAILTFLLPDVIIIYRYIEANFGGSFAGKIPFFLVIVSGTGYIACLLLMKKSLKNLFYLLPCVVIVWFIFTFQENPNKHIHIPEYVLLAWLVYAALSRDYRGSGILILVFVCTSMLGLVDELEQGIHPGRFYGLSDMLVNTSSALIGVFTILGLRRHSASDWNWIVQLRTCKEYLGFIFLGLTCVGVSMVYLFQVQANEGISANVFPEWLLVWNIFLLINAPLIMYMYRSVWQNNQGEKSILQDPISRQNLLSVRLWLYSMIIILFYMHLLIAYTIITGTIFK
;
A
#
# COMPACT_ATOMS: atom_id res chain seq x y z
N MET A 1 33.04 0.62 -19.33
CA MET A 1 31.70 0.39 -18.77
C MET A 1 31.88 0.00 -17.29
N SER A 2 31.59 0.92 -16.36
CA SER A 2 32.09 0.87 -14.97
C SER A 2 31.32 -0.12 -14.07
N THR A 3 32.08 -0.96 -13.39
CA THR A 3 31.75 -1.98 -12.38
C THR A 3 30.85 -1.52 -11.21
N LYS A 4 30.61 -0.21 -11.03
CA LYS A 4 29.86 0.35 -9.89
C LYS A 4 28.32 0.24 -9.99
N LEU A 5 27.75 -0.12 -11.13
CA LEU A 5 26.28 -0.32 -11.28
C LEU A 5 25.78 -1.72 -10.85
N LYS A 6 26.67 -2.60 -10.34
CA LYS A 6 26.27 -3.91 -9.81
C LYS A 6 25.51 -3.83 -8.47
N ASN A 7 25.61 -2.74 -7.72
CA ASN A 7 25.14 -2.70 -6.33
C ASN A 7 23.63 -2.47 -6.16
N PHE A 8 22.93 -1.88 -7.15
CA PHE A 8 21.46 -1.78 -7.07
C PHE A 8 20.76 -3.12 -7.39
N LYS A 9 21.49 -4.12 -7.93
CA LYS A 9 20.93 -5.46 -8.16
C LYS A 9 20.68 -6.23 -6.85
N TYR A 10 21.27 -5.86 -5.72
CA TYR A 10 21.12 -6.62 -4.47
C TYR A 10 19.74 -6.50 -3.83
N LEU A 11 19.08 -5.34 -3.93
CA LEU A 11 17.66 -5.22 -3.52
C LEU A 11 16.75 -6.16 -4.33
N PHE A 12 17.09 -6.39 -5.60
CA PHE A 12 16.42 -7.33 -6.49
C PHE A 12 16.85 -8.79 -6.31
N LYS A 13 17.86 -9.08 -5.46
CA LYS A 13 18.29 -10.44 -5.11
C LYS A 13 17.64 -11.01 -3.85
N ILE A 14 17.01 -10.16 -3.02
CA ILE A 14 16.17 -10.62 -1.90
C ILE A 14 15.13 -11.60 -2.46
N PRO A 15 14.55 -12.59 -1.77
CA PRO A 15 13.43 -13.37 -2.31
C PRO A 15 12.12 -12.56 -2.33
N SER A 16 11.20 -12.83 -3.27
CA SER A 16 9.91 -12.10 -3.35
C SER A 16 9.12 -12.24 -2.05
N LEU A 17 9.12 -13.45 -1.50
CA LEU A 17 8.53 -13.77 -0.21
C LEU A 17 9.06 -12.89 0.92
N VAL A 18 10.37 -12.63 0.97
CA VAL A 18 10.97 -11.79 2.01
C VAL A 18 10.52 -10.34 1.89
N LEU A 19 10.38 -9.80 0.67
CA LEU A 19 9.84 -8.45 0.50
C LEU A 19 8.38 -8.34 0.94
N TRP A 20 7.55 -9.33 0.61
CA TRP A 20 6.17 -9.36 1.07
C TRP A 20 6.05 -9.52 2.59
N LEU A 21 6.92 -10.32 3.21
CA LEU A 21 7.02 -10.41 4.67
C LEU A 21 7.45 -9.08 5.28
N LEU A 22 8.43 -8.39 4.70
CA LEU A 22 8.86 -7.07 5.17
C LEU A 22 7.74 -6.04 5.06
N ILE A 23 6.96 -6.06 3.96
CA ILE A 23 5.79 -5.20 3.79
C ILE A 23 4.76 -5.50 4.89
N ALA A 24 4.42 -6.77 5.11
CA ALA A 24 3.45 -7.16 6.12
C ALA A 24 3.89 -6.77 7.54
N ILE A 25 5.15 -7.03 7.89
CA ILE A 25 5.74 -6.66 9.18
C ILE A 25 5.77 -5.15 9.34
N LEU A 26 6.19 -4.41 8.30
CA LEU A 26 6.25 -2.95 8.36
C LEU A 26 4.85 -2.39 8.60
N THR A 27 3.85 -2.79 7.81
CA THR A 27 2.46 -2.33 7.96
C THR A 27 1.94 -2.59 9.37
N PHE A 28 2.10 -3.81 9.88
CA PHE A 28 1.65 -4.19 11.23
C PHE A 28 2.32 -3.38 12.36
N LEU A 29 3.55 -2.91 12.15
CA LEU A 29 4.31 -2.15 13.14
C LEU A 29 4.16 -0.62 12.99
N LEU A 30 3.47 -0.12 11.96
CA LEU A 30 3.28 1.33 11.77
C LEU A 30 2.54 1.98 12.95
N PRO A 31 1.48 1.39 13.52
CA PRO A 31 0.81 1.99 14.68
C PRO A 31 1.75 2.18 15.88
N ASP A 32 2.71 1.26 16.07
CA ASP A 32 3.67 1.23 17.18
C ASP A 32 4.77 2.29 17.10
N VAL A 33 4.98 2.93 15.94
CA VAL A 33 5.99 4.00 15.80
C VAL A 33 5.76 5.15 16.78
N ILE A 34 4.51 5.35 17.22
CA ILE A 34 4.17 6.32 18.27
C ILE A 34 4.92 6.09 19.58
N ILE A 35 5.27 4.84 19.91
CA ILE A 35 6.01 4.49 21.13
C ILE A 35 7.40 5.11 21.08
N ILE A 36 8.07 4.98 19.93
CA ILE A 36 9.38 5.58 19.68
C ILE A 36 9.26 7.10 19.75
N TYR A 37 8.21 7.66 19.16
CA TYR A 37 8.01 9.10 19.13
C TYR A 37 7.77 9.69 20.52
N ARG A 38 6.91 9.05 21.33
CA ARG A 38 6.66 9.44 22.73
C ARG A 38 7.93 9.34 23.57
N TYR A 39 8.75 8.32 23.34
CA TYR A 39 10.05 8.20 24.00
C TYR A 39 10.97 9.38 23.65
N ILE A 40 11.05 9.76 22.37
CA ILE A 40 11.86 10.91 21.94
C ILE A 40 11.32 12.21 22.53
N GLU A 41 10.00 12.42 22.47
CA GLU A 41 9.35 13.59 23.04
C GLU A 41 9.61 13.73 24.54
N ALA A 42 9.54 12.63 25.29
CA ALA A 42 9.81 12.62 26.73
C ALA A 42 11.27 12.96 27.09
N ASN A 43 12.24 12.62 26.22
CA ASN A 43 13.67 12.81 26.50
C ASN A 43 14.25 14.10 25.87
N PHE A 44 13.70 14.57 24.75
CA PHE A 44 14.26 15.67 23.95
C PHE A 44 13.26 16.82 23.71
N GLY A 45 12.01 16.66 24.11
CA GLY A 45 10.94 17.65 23.98
C GLY A 45 10.20 17.59 22.64
N GLY A 46 8.93 18.02 22.65
CA GLY A 46 8.04 17.98 21.47
C GLY A 46 8.54 18.80 20.28
N SER A 47 9.22 19.93 20.52
CA SER A 47 9.81 20.74 19.43
C SER A 47 10.93 19.99 18.67
N PHE A 48 11.69 19.14 19.37
CA PHE A 48 12.71 18.31 18.74
C PHE A 48 12.07 17.16 17.97
N ALA A 49 11.14 16.44 18.62
CA ALA A 49 10.43 15.32 18.01
C ALA A 49 9.71 15.76 16.71
N GLY A 50 9.04 16.92 16.74
CA GLY A 50 8.32 17.49 15.58
C GLY A 50 9.20 17.81 14.37
N LYS A 51 10.52 17.93 14.53
CA LYS A 51 11.47 18.18 13.42
C LYS A 51 11.96 16.90 12.76
N ILE A 52 11.76 15.73 13.38
CA ILE A 52 12.25 14.44 12.86
C ILE A 52 11.66 14.12 11.49
N PRO A 53 10.34 14.21 11.25
CA PRO A 53 9.79 13.90 9.93
C PRO A 53 10.38 14.80 8.84
N PHE A 54 10.54 16.10 9.12
CA PHE A 54 11.15 17.05 8.20
C PHE A 54 12.61 16.67 7.86
N PHE A 55 13.40 16.30 8.88
CA PHE A 55 14.77 15.82 8.68
C PHE A 55 14.80 14.55 7.82
N LEU A 56 13.91 13.58 8.08
CA LEU A 56 13.81 12.35 7.29
C LEU A 56 13.43 12.63 5.83
N VAL A 57 12.55 13.60 5.56
CA VAL A 57 12.22 14.03 4.20
C VAL A 57 13.43 14.63 3.50
N ILE A 58 14.21 15.50 4.17
CA ILE A 58 15.45 16.09 3.60
C ILE A 58 16.48 14.99 3.29
N VAL A 59 16.71 14.08 4.24
CA VAL A 59 17.66 12.97 4.07
C VAL A 59 17.22 12.08 2.90
N SER A 60 15.94 11.74 2.82
CA SER A 60 15.39 10.91 1.73
C SER A 60 15.49 11.62 0.38
N GLY A 61 15.18 12.92 0.31
CA GLY A 61 15.33 13.73 -0.91
C GLY A 61 16.78 13.84 -1.36
N THR A 62 17.71 14.06 -0.42
CA THR A 62 19.15 14.09 -0.70
C THR A 62 19.65 12.73 -1.17
N GLY A 63 19.21 11.65 -0.51
CA GLY A 63 19.50 10.27 -0.91
C GLY A 63 18.99 9.94 -2.31
N TYR A 64 17.81 10.44 -2.68
CA TYR A 64 17.27 10.32 -4.03
C TYR A 64 18.14 11.04 -5.08
N ILE A 65 18.56 12.29 -4.80
CA ILE A 65 19.46 13.05 -5.69
C ILE A 65 20.79 12.32 -5.84
N ALA A 66 21.37 11.85 -4.74
CA ALA A 66 22.60 11.05 -4.76
C ALA A 66 22.41 9.77 -5.61
N CYS A 67 21.29 9.05 -5.44
CA CYS A 67 20.96 7.89 -6.26
C CYS A 67 20.88 8.24 -7.76
N LEU A 68 20.23 9.34 -8.13
CA LEU A 68 20.16 9.80 -9.53
C LEU A 68 21.55 10.02 -10.13
N LEU A 69 22.41 10.73 -9.40
CA LEU A 69 23.79 11.03 -9.82
C LEU A 69 24.63 9.74 -9.94
N LEU A 70 24.54 8.85 -8.96
CA LEU A 70 25.24 7.55 -8.97
C LEU A 70 24.77 6.65 -10.12
N MET A 71 23.48 6.71 -10.46
CA MET A 71 22.90 5.99 -11.60
C MET A 71 23.14 6.69 -12.94
N LYS A 72 23.83 7.84 -12.94
CA LYS A 72 24.11 8.68 -14.12
C LYS A 72 22.84 9.00 -14.92
N LYS A 73 21.75 9.25 -14.21
CA LYS A 73 20.47 9.64 -14.80
C LYS A 73 20.52 11.12 -15.20
N SER A 74 19.64 11.50 -16.12
CA SER A 74 19.48 12.89 -16.52
C SER A 74 19.01 13.74 -15.33
N LEU A 75 19.56 14.93 -15.17
CA LEU A 75 19.08 15.91 -14.17
C LEU A 75 17.62 16.30 -14.40
N LYS A 76 17.07 16.11 -15.60
CA LYS A 76 15.63 16.28 -15.87
C LYS A 76 14.77 15.39 -14.97
N ASN A 77 15.30 14.27 -14.48
CA ASN A 77 14.58 13.40 -13.56
C ASN A 77 14.38 14.02 -12.16
N LEU A 78 15.01 15.17 -11.88
CA LEU A 78 14.70 15.99 -10.71
C LEU A 78 13.32 16.65 -10.81
N PHE A 79 12.76 16.83 -12.02
CA PHE A 79 11.40 17.37 -12.16
C PHE A 79 10.32 16.50 -11.52
N TYR A 80 10.59 15.20 -11.31
CA TYR A 80 9.69 14.34 -10.55
C TYR A 80 9.61 14.69 -9.06
N LEU A 81 10.56 15.48 -8.53
CA LEU A 81 10.47 16.02 -7.16
C LEU A 81 9.54 17.22 -7.03
N LEU A 82 9.20 17.90 -8.14
CA LEU A 82 8.29 19.06 -8.08
C LEU A 82 6.92 18.70 -7.47
N PRO A 83 6.19 17.67 -7.96
CA PRO A 83 4.94 17.28 -7.31
C PRO A 83 5.17 16.76 -5.89
N CYS A 84 6.32 16.14 -5.58
CA CYS A 84 6.65 15.72 -4.22
C CYS A 84 6.73 16.91 -3.25
N VAL A 85 7.42 17.99 -3.65
CA VAL A 85 7.54 19.21 -2.84
C VAL A 85 6.18 19.85 -2.61
N VAL A 86 5.31 19.90 -3.64
CA VAL A 86 3.95 20.43 -3.51
C VAL A 86 3.13 19.60 -2.52
N ILE A 87 3.18 18.27 -2.60
CA ILE A 87 2.46 17.37 -1.68
C ILE A 87 2.98 17.53 -0.25
N VAL A 88 4.30 17.53 -0.05
CA VAL A 88 4.91 17.74 1.27
C VAL A 88 4.50 19.10 1.84
N TRP A 89 4.60 20.16 1.04
CA TRP A 89 4.16 21.50 1.48
C TRP A 89 2.68 21.52 1.89
N PHE A 90 1.80 20.88 1.13
CA PHE A 90 0.39 20.76 1.46
C PHE A 90 0.18 20.02 2.79
N ILE A 91 0.84 18.86 2.98
CA ILE A 91 0.74 18.10 4.24
C ILE A 91 1.24 18.95 5.42
N PHE A 92 2.40 19.59 5.31
CA PHE A 92 2.94 20.42 6.39
C PHE A 92 2.08 21.66 6.70
N THR A 93 1.31 22.15 5.73
CA THR A 93 0.44 23.32 5.90
C THR A 93 -0.89 22.95 6.57
N PHE A 94 -1.47 21.81 6.18
CA PHE A 94 -2.83 21.44 6.60
C PHE A 94 -2.89 20.36 7.69
N GLN A 95 -1.78 19.65 7.95
CA GLN A 95 -1.68 18.72 9.07
C GLN A 95 -1.03 19.41 10.26
N GLU A 96 -1.85 19.84 11.23
CA GLU A 96 -1.41 20.60 12.40
C GLU A 96 -0.52 19.80 13.35
N ASN A 97 -0.76 18.49 13.47
CA ASN A 97 0.02 17.63 14.35
C ASN A 97 1.33 17.19 13.66
N PRO A 98 2.50 17.68 14.09
CA PRO A 98 3.78 17.37 13.45
C PRO A 98 4.13 15.88 13.51
N ASN A 99 3.62 15.16 14.50
CA ASN A 99 3.89 13.74 14.69
C ASN A 99 3.33 12.93 13.51
N LYS A 100 2.24 13.40 12.88
CA LYS A 100 1.60 12.76 11.73
C LYS A 100 2.38 12.95 10.43
N HIS A 101 3.34 13.88 10.39
CA HIS A 101 4.22 14.03 9.23
C HIS A 101 5.17 12.83 9.07
N ILE A 102 5.33 11.99 10.10
CA ILE A 102 6.15 10.76 10.04
C ILE A 102 5.65 9.78 8.97
N HIS A 103 4.36 9.84 8.64
CA HIS A 103 3.76 9.02 7.60
C HIS A 103 4.33 9.32 6.21
N ILE A 104 4.91 10.51 6.00
CA ILE A 104 5.55 10.86 4.72
C ILE A 104 6.69 9.88 4.39
N PRO A 105 7.79 9.83 5.18
CA PRO A 105 8.87 8.89 4.89
C PRO A 105 8.44 7.42 5.00
N GLU A 106 7.51 7.06 5.88
CA GLU A 106 7.01 5.68 6.04
C GLU A 106 6.33 5.17 4.78
N TYR A 107 5.37 5.92 4.23
CA TYR A 107 4.62 5.49 3.06
C TYR A 107 5.41 5.65 1.74
N VAL A 108 6.37 6.57 1.70
CA VAL A 108 7.36 6.60 0.62
C VAL A 108 8.17 5.30 0.63
N LEU A 109 8.70 4.89 1.78
CA LEU A 109 9.44 3.63 1.92
C LEU A 109 8.56 2.42 1.57
N LEU A 110 7.31 2.39 2.06
CA LEU A 110 6.36 1.32 1.77
C LEU A 110 6.09 1.20 0.26
N ALA A 111 5.87 2.32 -0.44
CA ALA A 111 5.70 2.33 -1.90
C ALA A 111 6.92 1.75 -2.62
N TRP A 112 8.13 2.06 -2.16
CA TRP A 112 9.38 1.49 -2.70
C TRP A 112 9.48 -0.02 -2.47
N LEU A 113 9.09 -0.52 -1.30
CA LEU A 113 9.05 -1.95 -0.98
C LEU A 113 8.02 -2.69 -1.84
N VAL A 114 6.80 -2.14 -1.94
CA VAL A 114 5.73 -2.67 -2.80
C VAL A 114 6.18 -2.72 -4.26
N TYR A 115 6.82 -1.66 -4.76
CA TYR A 115 7.41 -1.66 -6.09
C TYR A 115 8.51 -2.72 -6.26
N ALA A 116 9.40 -2.87 -5.28
CA ALA A 116 10.45 -3.89 -5.32
C ALA A 116 9.89 -5.32 -5.33
N ALA A 117 8.78 -5.57 -4.63
CA ALA A 117 8.09 -6.86 -4.62
C ALA A 117 7.41 -7.13 -5.97
N LEU A 118 6.59 -6.19 -6.44
CA LEU A 118 5.81 -6.34 -7.67
C LEU A 118 6.67 -6.39 -8.94
N SER A 119 7.74 -5.59 -9.01
CA SER A 119 8.58 -5.46 -10.20
C SER A 119 9.38 -6.71 -10.57
N ARG A 120 9.34 -7.75 -9.73
CA ARG A 120 9.98 -9.04 -10.00
C ARG A 120 9.28 -9.79 -11.11
N ASP A 121 7.96 -9.87 -11.00
CA ASP A 121 7.12 -10.68 -11.88
C ASP A 121 6.26 -9.80 -12.80
N TYR A 122 6.01 -8.55 -12.40
CA TYR A 122 5.28 -7.59 -13.22
C TYR A 122 6.16 -7.02 -14.34
N ARG A 123 5.60 -6.97 -15.55
CA ARG A 123 6.29 -6.49 -16.75
C ARG A 123 5.45 -5.56 -17.64
N GLY A 124 4.15 -5.42 -17.36
CA GLY A 124 3.26 -4.53 -18.10
C GLY A 124 3.49 -3.03 -17.84
N SER A 125 2.83 -2.20 -18.64
CA SER A 125 2.57 -0.81 -18.29
C SER A 125 1.46 -0.75 -17.26
N GLY A 126 1.65 -0.04 -16.14
CA GLY A 126 0.67 0.00 -15.06
C GLY A 126 1.21 -0.35 -13.68
N ILE A 127 2.46 -0.84 -13.57
CA ILE A 127 3.06 -1.20 -12.28
C ILE A 127 3.00 -0.06 -11.25
N LEU A 128 3.21 1.18 -11.68
CA LEU A 128 3.19 2.33 -10.78
C LEU A 128 1.79 2.66 -10.27
N ILE A 129 0.76 2.37 -11.08
CA ILE A 129 -0.64 2.49 -10.66
C ILE A 129 -0.93 1.39 -9.63
N LEU A 130 -0.48 0.16 -9.87
CA LEU A 130 -0.65 -0.94 -8.91
C LEU A 130 0.07 -0.63 -7.58
N VAL A 131 1.29 -0.10 -7.65
CA VAL A 131 2.04 0.34 -6.45
C VAL A 131 1.27 1.40 -5.69
N PHE A 132 0.77 2.43 -6.38
CA PHE A 132 -0.07 3.46 -5.76
C PHE A 132 -1.28 2.83 -5.07
N VAL A 133 -2.07 2.05 -5.80
CA VAL A 133 -3.30 1.41 -5.29
C VAL A 133 -3.00 0.53 -4.08
N CYS A 134 -2.05 -0.40 -4.18
CA CYS A 134 -1.71 -1.30 -3.07
C CYS A 134 -1.17 -0.53 -1.85
N THR A 135 -0.31 0.47 -2.05
CA THR A 135 0.27 1.23 -0.94
C THR A 135 -0.79 2.09 -0.25
N SER A 136 -1.69 2.72 -1.00
CA SER A 136 -2.83 3.46 -0.43
C SER A 136 -3.79 2.54 0.32
N MET A 137 -4.06 1.33 -0.19
CA MET A 137 -4.85 0.34 0.54
C MET A 137 -4.14 -0.10 1.83
N LEU A 138 -2.83 -0.35 1.82
CA LEU A 138 -2.07 -0.59 3.06
C LEU A 138 -2.13 0.62 4.01
N GLY A 139 -2.28 1.84 3.48
CA GLY A 139 -2.60 3.05 4.24
C GLY A 139 -3.92 2.97 4.99
N LEU A 140 -4.96 2.40 4.38
CA LEU A 140 -6.23 2.17 5.07
C LEU A 140 -6.14 1.03 6.08
N VAL A 141 -5.27 0.03 5.85
CA VAL A 141 -5.00 -1.03 6.83
C VAL A 141 -4.41 -0.44 8.10
N ASP A 142 -3.36 0.38 8.00
CA ASP A 142 -2.75 1.07 9.15
C ASP A 142 -3.80 1.86 9.93
N GLU A 143 -4.69 2.58 9.25
CA GLU A 143 -5.76 3.33 9.93
C GLU A 143 -6.74 2.42 10.68
N LEU A 144 -7.14 1.30 10.08
CA LEU A 144 -7.98 0.31 10.77
C LEU A 144 -7.25 -0.30 11.99
N GLU A 145 -5.95 -0.56 11.89
CA GLU A 145 -5.12 -1.01 13.01
C GLU A 145 -4.98 0.07 14.09
N GLN A 146 -4.77 1.33 13.71
CA GLN A 146 -4.72 2.46 14.63
C GLN A 146 -6.04 2.62 15.38
N GLY A 147 -7.18 2.39 14.71
CA GLY A 147 -8.49 2.47 15.35
C GLY A 147 -8.68 1.44 16.47
N ILE A 148 -8.11 0.23 16.36
CA ILE A 148 -8.14 -0.76 17.44
C ILE A 148 -6.99 -0.57 18.46
N HIS A 149 -5.98 0.23 18.13
CA HIS A 149 -4.79 0.38 18.96
C HIS A 149 -5.03 1.36 20.12
N PRO A 150 -4.73 0.98 21.38
CA PRO A 150 -4.89 1.87 22.52
C PRO A 150 -4.11 3.19 22.35
N GLY A 151 -4.81 4.32 22.53
CA GLY A 151 -4.20 5.66 22.51
C GLY A 151 -3.79 6.15 21.13
N ARG A 152 -4.34 5.55 20.07
CA ARG A 152 -4.34 6.04 18.69
C ARG A 152 -5.78 6.42 18.30
N PHE A 153 -5.90 7.14 17.19
CA PHE A 153 -7.17 7.59 16.65
C PHE A 153 -7.21 7.32 15.16
N TYR A 154 -8.28 6.68 14.71
CA TYR A 154 -8.64 6.50 13.31
C TYR A 154 -9.00 7.85 12.68
N GLY A 155 -8.43 8.18 11.51
CA GLY A 155 -8.57 9.53 10.96
C GLY A 155 -8.56 9.62 9.44
N LEU A 156 -9.53 10.35 8.87
CA LEU A 156 -9.54 10.65 7.42
C LEU A 156 -8.30 11.45 7.00
N SER A 157 -7.84 12.35 7.87
CA SER A 157 -6.63 13.14 7.61
C SER A 157 -5.41 12.24 7.43
N ASP A 158 -5.29 11.18 8.23
CA ASP A 158 -4.16 10.26 8.17
C ASP A 158 -4.23 9.37 6.92
N MET A 159 -5.41 8.87 6.55
CA MET A 159 -5.63 8.19 5.26
C MET A 159 -5.18 9.03 4.06
N LEU A 160 -5.47 10.34 4.08
CA LEU A 160 -5.08 11.28 3.03
C LEU A 160 -3.57 11.51 3.02
N VAL A 161 -2.94 11.65 4.19
CA VAL A 161 -1.47 11.75 4.30
C VAL A 161 -0.80 10.48 3.79
N ASN A 162 -1.28 9.30 4.19
CA ASN A 162 -0.76 7.99 3.78
C ASN A 162 -0.84 7.83 2.25
N THR A 163 -2.01 8.11 1.68
CA THR A 163 -2.26 8.05 0.22
C THR A 163 -1.40 9.06 -0.54
N SER A 164 -1.29 10.29 -0.06
CA SER A 164 -0.48 11.33 -0.69
C SER A 164 1.01 10.99 -0.64
N SER A 165 1.46 10.36 0.44
CA SER A 165 2.83 9.92 0.63
C SER A 165 3.18 8.71 -0.25
N ALA A 166 2.23 7.80 -0.49
CA ALA A 166 2.36 6.76 -1.50
C ALA A 166 2.60 7.35 -2.90
N LEU A 167 1.91 8.46 -3.23
CA LEU A 167 2.10 9.16 -4.51
C LEU A 167 3.48 9.81 -4.62
N ILE A 168 4.04 10.36 -3.52
CA ILE A 168 5.45 10.80 -3.47
C ILE A 168 6.38 9.62 -3.79
N GLY A 169 6.13 8.46 -3.19
CA GLY A 169 6.86 7.22 -3.49
C GLY A 169 6.84 6.89 -4.98
N VAL A 170 5.66 6.94 -5.61
CA VAL A 170 5.51 6.67 -7.05
C VAL A 170 6.28 7.67 -7.92
N PHE A 171 6.25 8.96 -7.63
CA PHE A 171 7.00 9.96 -8.39
C PHE A 171 8.52 9.76 -8.27
N THR A 172 9.02 9.44 -7.07
CA THR A 172 10.44 9.12 -6.88
C THR A 172 10.84 7.83 -7.61
N ILE A 173 10.00 6.79 -7.60
CA ILE A 173 10.26 5.57 -8.38
C ILE A 173 10.29 5.90 -9.88
N LEU A 174 9.34 6.70 -10.37
CA LEU A 174 9.25 7.09 -11.78
C LEU A 174 10.54 7.78 -12.25
N GLY A 175 11.10 8.68 -11.44
CA GLY A 175 12.35 9.37 -11.77
C GLY A 175 13.59 8.49 -11.76
N LEU A 176 13.62 7.38 -11.02
CA LEU A 176 14.76 6.44 -11.00
C LEU A 176 14.60 5.28 -12.00
N ARG A 177 13.36 4.88 -12.29
CA ARG A 177 13.05 3.78 -13.21
C ARG A 177 13.58 4.07 -14.60
N ARG A 178 13.97 3.02 -15.33
CA ARG A 178 14.20 3.13 -16.78
C ARG A 178 12.85 2.95 -17.46
N HIS A 179 12.47 3.90 -18.31
CA HIS A 179 11.32 3.71 -19.17
C HIS A 179 11.53 2.42 -19.96
N SER A 180 10.60 1.48 -19.77
CA SER A 180 10.49 0.28 -20.57
C SER A 180 9.34 0.51 -21.52
N ALA A 181 9.52 0.12 -22.79
CA ALA A 181 8.43 -0.01 -23.74
C ALA A 181 7.57 -1.22 -23.35
N SER A 182 6.89 -1.14 -22.21
CA SER A 182 5.89 -2.11 -21.81
C SER A 182 4.55 -1.71 -22.43
N ASP A 183 3.75 -2.69 -22.82
CA ASP A 183 2.42 -2.47 -23.36
C ASP A 183 1.33 -2.61 -22.27
N TRP A 184 0.10 -2.30 -22.65
CA TRP A 184 -1.11 -2.48 -21.82
C TRP A 184 -1.90 -3.74 -22.21
N ASN A 185 -1.28 -4.70 -22.90
CA ASN A 185 -1.98 -5.86 -23.47
C ASN A 185 -2.60 -6.74 -22.37
N TRP A 186 -2.03 -6.73 -21.16
CA TRP A 186 -2.59 -7.40 -19.99
C TRP A 186 -4.01 -6.93 -19.62
N ILE A 187 -4.44 -5.71 -20.00
CA ILE A 187 -5.82 -5.24 -19.76
C ILE A 187 -6.85 -6.16 -20.45
N VAL A 188 -6.52 -6.68 -21.63
CA VAL A 188 -7.41 -7.59 -22.37
C VAL A 188 -7.71 -8.84 -21.54
N GLN A 189 -6.67 -9.40 -20.91
CA GLN A 189 -6.81 -10.54 -20.00
C GLN A 189 -7.44 -10.15 -18.66
N LEU A 190 -7.24 -8.93 -18.16
CA LEU A 190 -7.94 -8.46 -16.96
C LEU A 190 -9.46 -8.44 -17.18
N ARG A 191 -9.92 -8.04 -18.37
CA ARG A 191 -11.35 -8.00 -18.74
C ARG A 191 -12.00 -9.39 -18.80
N THR A 192 -11.22 -10.47 -18.91
CA THR A 192 -11.77 -11.83 -18.83
C THR A 192 -11.94 -12.30 -17.38
N CYS A 193 -11.48 -11.51 -16.40
CA CYS A 193 -11.56 -11.83 -14.97
C CYS A 193 -12.64 -10.95 -14.28
N LYS A 194 -13.82 -10.80 -14.90
CA LYS A 194 -14.86 -9.85 -14.45
C LYS A 194 -15.38 -10.16 -13.05
N GLU A 195 -15.45 -11.43 -12.69
CA GLU A 195 -15.91 -11.91 -11.39
C GLU A 195 -14.97 -11.42 -10.27
N TYR A 196 -13.67 -11.41 -10.53
CA TYR A 196 -12.64 -10.93 -9.60
C TYR A 196 -12.66 -9.42 -9.46
N LEU A 197 -12.83 -8.72 -10.58
CA LEU A 197 -13.01 -7.26 -10.56
C LEU A 197 -14.28 -6.88 -9.79
N GLY A 198 -15.38 -7.62 -10.01
CA GLY A 198 -16.62 -7.48 -9.26
C GLY A 198 -16.42 -7.74 -7.77
N PHE A 199 -15.69 -8.78 -7.41
CA PHE A 199 -15.36 -9.09 -6.02
C PHE A 199 -14.52 -8.01 -5.35
N ILE A 200 -13.48 -7.51 -6.01
CA ILE A 200 -12.65 -6.39 -5.54
C ILE A 200 -13.49 -5.13 -5.35
N PHE A 201 -14.35 -4.81 -6.33
CA PHE A 201 -15.25 -3.66 -6.25
C PHE A 201 -16.25 -3.78 -5.09
N LEU A 202 -16.85 -4.96 -4.92
CA LEU A 202 -17.76 -5.27 -3.82
C LEU A 202 -17.02 -5.13 -2.47
N GLY A 203 -15.80 -5.65 -2.37
CA GLY A 203 -14.94 -5.55 -1.19
C GLY A 203 -14.60 -4.11 -0.84
N LEU A 204 -14.10 -3.32 -1.81
CA LEU A 204 -13.81 -1.90 -1.62
C LEU A 204 -15.04 -1.09 -1.21
N THR A 205 -16.21 -1.39 -1.78
CA THR A 205 -17.46 -0.74 -1.40
C THR A 205 -17.83 -1.07 0.04
N CYS A 206 -17.75 -2.35 0.41
CA CYS A 206 -18.00 -2.80 1.77
C CYS A 206 -17.03 -2.16 2.79
N VAL A 207 -15.73 -2.08 2.47
CA VAL A 207 -14.74 -1.36 3.29
C VAL A 207 -15.12 0.12 3.41
N GLY A 208 -15.42 0.81 2.31
CA GLY A 208 -15.78 2.23 2.34
C GLY A 208 -17.01 2.51 3.21
N VAL A 209 -18.06 1.69 3.10
CA VAL A 209 -19.25 1.80 3.96
C VAL A 209 -18.90 1.48 5.42
N SER A 210 -18.11 0.43 5.67
CA SER A 210 -17.66 0.06 7.02
C SER A 210 -16.86 1.17 7.67
N MET A 211 -15.97 1.83 6.93
CA MET A 211 -15.16 2.95 7.38
C MET A 211 -16.01 4.16 7.80
N VAL A 212 -17.12 4.44 7.10
CA VAL A 212 -18.08 5.48 7.50
C VAL A 212 -18.75 5.13 8.83
N TYR A 213 -19.18 3.88 9.01
CA TYR A 213 -19.74 3.43 10.28
C TYR A 213 -18.70 3.39 11.40
N LEU A 214 -17.43 3.09 11.10
CA LEU A 214 -16.37 3.12 12.10
C LEU A 214 -16.09 4.54 12.63
N PHE A 215 -16.27 5.59 11.82
CA PHE A 215 -16.28 6.97 12.34
C PHE A 215 -17.44 7.21 13.31
N GLN A 216 -18.61 6.60 13.08
CA GLN A 216 -19.73 6.68 14.03
C GLN A 216 -19.43 5.88 15.29
N VAL A 217 -18.82 4.70 15.18
CA VAL A 217 -18.38 3.92 16.35
C VAL A 217 -17.39 4.73 17.20
N GLN A 218 -16.38 5.32 16.56
CA GLN A 218 -15.41 6.21 17.20
C GLN A 218 -16.10 7.39 17.92
N ALA A 219 -17.10 8.01 17.31
CA ALA A 219 -17.88 9.10 17.91
C ALA A 219 -18.75 8.66 19.10
N ASN A 220 -19.12 7.37 19.18
CA ASN A 220 -19.90 6.77 20.26
C ASN A 220 -18.98 6.03 21.26
N GLU A 221 -17.94 6.71 21.74
CA GLU A 221 -16.96 6.20 22.72
C GLU A 221 -16.18 4.94 22.27
N GLY A 222 -16.24 4.62 20.99
CA GLY A 222 -15.63 3.43 20.40
C GLY A 222 -16.37 2.12 20.63
N ILE A 223 -17.61 2.18 21.14
CA ILE A 223 -18.45 1.01 21.37
C ILE A 223 -19.19 0.67 20.08
N SER A 224 -18.88 -0.49 19.50
CA SER A 224 -19.49 -0.94 18.24
C SER A 224 -20.93 -1.42 18.40
N ALA A 225 -21.31 -1.87 19.60
CA ALA A 225 -22.64 -2.39 19.90
C ALA A 225 -23.72 -1.34 19.60
N ASN A 226 -24.74 -1.74 18.82
CA ASN A 226 -25.86 -0.91 18.37
C ASN A 226 -25.52 0.24 17.42
N VAL A 227 -24.25 0.44 17.06
CA VAL A 227 -23.81 1.46 16.09
C VAL A 227 -23.47 0.81 14.76
N PHE A 228 -22.71 -0.28 14.77
CA PHE A 228 -22.32 -0.99 13.55
C PHE A 228 -23.44 -1.95 13.10
N PRO A 229 -23.97 -1.82 11.87
CA PRO A 229 -25.09 -2.65 11.44
C PRO A 229 -24.72 -4.12 11.26
N GLU A 230 -25.60 -5.02 11.73
CA GLU A 230 -25.40 -6.48 11.61
C GLU A 230 -25.25 -6.95 10.15
N TRP A 231 -26.04 -6.38 9.23
CA TRP A 231 -25.97 -6.74 7.80
C TRP A 231 -24.59 -6.42 7.20
N LEU A 232 -23.93 -5.38 7.69
CA LEU A 232 -22.61 -4.98 7.23
C LEU A 232 -21.52 -5.90 7.79
N LEU A 233 -21.71 -6.40 9.02
CA LEU A 233 -20.86 -7.46 9.57
C LEU A 233 -21.01 -8.76 8.75
N VAL A 234 -22.25 -9.16 8.44
CA VAL A 234 -22.52 -10.32 7.58
C VAL A 234 -21.84 -10.17 6.22
N TRP A 235 -21.86 -8.97 5.63
CA TRP A 235 -21.16 -8.69 4.37
C TRP A 235 -19.63 -8.83 4.49
N ASN A 236 -19.02 -8.30 5.56
CA ASN A 236 -17.60 -8.48 5.81
C ASN A 236 -17.23 -9.97 5.97
N ILE A 237 -18.01 -10.74 6.74
CA ILE A 237 -17.81 -12.18 6.93
C ILE A 237 -17.96 -12.95 5.61
N PHE A 238 -18.98 -12.61 4.80
CA PHE A 238 -19.16 -13.19 3.47
C PHE A 238 -17.93 -12.99 2.59
N LEU A 239 -17.37 -11.78 2.56
CA LEU A 239 -16.17 -11.47 1.78
C LEU A 239 -14.93 -12.22 2.31
N LEU A 240 -14.78 -12.35 3.63
CA LEU A 240 -13.70 -13.12 4.25
C LEU A 240 -13.72 -14.59 3.83
N ILE A 241 -14.89 -15.22 3.85
CA ILE A 241 -15.04 -16.64 3.49
C ILE A 241 -14.82 -16.83 1.98
N ASN A 242 -15.34 -15.92 1.16
CA ASN A 242 -15.30 -16.07 -0.30
C ASN A 242 -13.95 -15.70 -0.93
N ALA A 243 -13.16 -14.80 -0.33
CA ALA A 243 -11.85 -14.42 -0.85
C ALA A 243 -10.90 -15.63 -1.09
N PRO A 244 -10.65 -16.54 -0.11
CA PRO A 244 -9.81 -17.71 -0.32
C PRO A 244 -10.43 -18.71 -1.30
N LEU A 245 -11.76 -18.87 -1.29
CA LEU A 245 -12.48 -19.74 -2.23
C LEU A 245 -12.30 -19.25 -3.67
N ILE A 246 -12.46 -17.95 -3.91
CA ILE A 246 -12.27 -17.31 -5.21
C ILE A 246 -10.81 -17.45 -5.68
N MET A 247 -9.84 -17.23 -4.79
CA MET A 247 -8.42 -17.43 -5.13
C MET A 247 -8.11 -18.90 -5.49
N TYR A 248 -8.69 -19.86 -4.75
CA TYR A 248 -8.55 -21.29 -5.02
C TYR A 248 -9.23 -21.71 -6.32
N MET A 249 -10.47 -21.28 -6.54
CA MET A 249 -11.24 -21.55 -7.75
C MET A 249 -10.56 -20.96 -8.98
N TYR A 250 -10.01 -19.74 -8.90
CA TYR A 250 -9.24 -19.17 -10.01
C TYR A 250 -8.09 -20.09 -10.38
N ARG A 251 -7.32 -20.52 -9.38
CA ARG A 251 -6.18 -21.41 -9.62
C ARG A 251 -6.63 -22.71 -10.28
N SER A 252 -7.72 -23.30 -9.81
CA SER A 252 -8.23 -24.58 -10.32
C SER A 252 -8.85 -24.49 -11.72
N VAL A 253 -9.79 -23.55 -11.94
CA VAL A 253 -10.47 -23.34 -13.22
C VAL A 253 -9.47 -22.95 -14.30
N TRP A 254 -8.50 -22.10 -13.95
CA TRP A 254 -7.50 -21.64 -14.88
C TRP A 254 -6.54 -22.78 -15.27
N GLN A 255 -6.02 -23.55 -14.29
CA GLN A 255 -5.13 -24.70 -14.52
C GLN A 255 -5.77 -25.83 -15.36
N ASN A 256 -7.10 -26.01 -15.28
CA ASN A 256 -7.80 -27.10 -15.95
C ASN A 256 -8.26 -26.76 -17.38
N ASN A 257 -8.24 -25.49 -17.78
CA ASN A 257 -8.62 -25.11 -19.14
C ASN A 257 -7.50 -25.43 -20.14
N GLN A 258 -7.77 -26.31 -21.12
CA GLN A 258 -6.78 -26.73 -22.13
C GLN A 258 -6.20 -25.57 -22.95
N GLY A 259 -6.95 -24.46 -23.11
CA GLY A 259 -6.45 -23.23 -23.71
C GLY A 259 -5.31 -22.56 -22.93
N GLU A 260 -5.10 -22.91 -21.66
CA GLU A 260 -3.97 -22.39 -20.88
C GLU A 260 -2.64 -23.05 -21.24
N LYS A 261 -2.65 -24.33 -21.65
CA LYS A 261 -1.39 -25.00 -22.06
C LYS A 261 -0.76 -24.29 -23.26
N SER A 262 -1.57 -23.78 -24.20
CA SER A 262 -1.07 -22.99 -25.34
C SER A 262 -0.71 -21.55 -24.92
N ILE A 263 -1.47 -20.91 -24.04
CA ILE A 263 -1.16 -19.57 -23.50
C ILE A 263 0.13 -19.57 -22.67
N LEU A 264 0.40 -20.63 -21.90
CA LEU A 264 1.61 -20.80 -21.09
C LEU A 264 2.85 -21.10 -21.95
N GLN A 265 2.64 -21.57 -23.18
CA GLN A 265 3.71 -21.76 -24.16
C GLN A 265 4.13 -20.44 -24.82
N ASP A 266 3.22 -19.47 -24.97
CA ASP A 266 3.56 -18.12 -25.42
C ASP A 266 4.12 -17.25 -24.26
N PRO A 267 5.39 -16.83 -24.32
CA PRO A 267 6.00 -16.01 -23.28
C PRO A 267 5.26 -14.69 -23.01
N ILE A 268 4.70 -14.06 -24.05
CA ILE A 268 4.01 -12.78 -23.93
C ILE A 268 2.69 -12.95 -23.17
N SER A 269 1.89 -13.93 -23.59
CA SER A 269 0.61 -14.23 -22.95
C SER A 269 0.78 -14.67 -21.50
N ARG A 270 1.82 -15.47 -21.20
CA ARG A 270 2.19 -15.84 -19.82
C ARG A 270 2.56 -14.63 -18.96
N GLN A 271 3.32 -13.69 -19.51
CA GLN A 271 3.72 -12.47 -18.80
C GLN A 271 2.53 -11.54 -18.49
N ASN A 272 1.61 -11.41 -19.45
CA ASN A 272 0.36 -10.67 -19.24
C ASN A 272 -0.48 -11.30 -18.12
N LEU A 273 -0.54 -12.63 -18.08
CA LEU A 273 -1.27 -13.36 -17.05
C LEU A 273 -0.68 -13.15 -15.65
N LEU A 274 0.65 -13.18 -15.53
CA LEU A 274 1.32 -12.85 -14.28
C LEU A 274 1.00 -11.42 -13.83
N SER A 275 0.98 -10.47 -14.77
CA SER A 275 0.62 -9.08 -14.47
C SER A 275 -0.83 -8.97 -13.97
N VAL A 276 -1.79 -9.68 -14.58
CA VAL A 276 -3.19 -9.75 -14.11
C VAL A 276 -3.28 -10.37 -12.72
N ARG A 277 -2.59 -11.49 -12.47
CA ARG A 277 -2.58 -12.15 -11.15
C ARG A 277 -2.08 -11.22 -10.05
N LEU A 278 -1.03 -10.44 -10.32
CA LEU A 278 -0.51 -9.48 -9.35
C LEU A 278 -1.51 -8.37 -9.03
N TRP A 279 -2.26 -7.87 -10.02
CA TRP A 279 -3.35 -6.92 -9.77
C TRP A 279 -4.42 -7.52 -8.86
N LEU A 280 -4.91 -8.72 -9.21
CA LEU A 280 -6.03 -9.32 -8.50
C LEU A 280 -5.64 -9.79 -7.10
N TYR A 281 -4.58 -10.59 -6.97
CA TYR A 281 -4.22 -11.22 -5.71
C TYR A 281 -3.71 -10.23 -4.67
N SER A 282 -2.90 -9.25 -5.08
CA SER A 282 -2.40 -8.25 -4.12
C SER A 282 -3.56 -7.46 -3.50
N MET A 283 -4.54 -7.04 -4.32
CA MET A 283 -5.70 -6.32 -3.84
C MET A 283 -6.62 -7.19 -2.98
N ILE A 284 -6.89 -8.44 -3.40
CA ILE A 284 -7.74 -9.38 -2.64
C ILE A 284 -7.13 -9.70 -1.27
N ILE A 285 -5.82 -9.90 -1.18
CA ILE A 285 -5.14 -10.19 0.09
C ILE A 285 -5.25 -9.00 1.04
N ILE A 286 -5.02 -7.78 0.55
CA ILE A 286 -5.14 -6.57 1.38
C ILE A 286 -6.60 -6.37 1.83
N LEU A 287 -7.59 -6.54 0.93
CA LEU A 287 -9.01 -6.47 1.27
C LEU A 287 -9.41 -7.52 2.30
N PHE A 288 -8.94 -8.76 2.14
CA PHE A 288 -9.17 -9.83 3.11
C PHE A 288 -8.71 -9.39 4.50
N TYR A 289 -7.53 -8.78 4.60
CA TYR A 289 -7.03 -8.29 5.88
C TYR A 289 -7.86 -7.14 6.45
N MET A 290 -8.29 -6.17 5.63
CA MET A 290 -9.20 -5.11 6.07
C MET A 290 -10.51 -5.66 6.63
N HIS A 291 -11.16 -6.57 5.90
CA HIS A 291 -12.40 -7.21 6.35
C HIS A 291 -12.18 -8.01 7.64
N LEU A 292 -11.00 -8.61 7.81
CA LEU A 292 -10.63 -9.36 9.01
C LEU A 292 -10.55 -8.43 10.22
N LEU A 293 -9.86 -7.29 10.09
CA LEU A 293 -9.75 -6.27 11.14
C LEU A 293 -11.12 -5.71 11.52
N ILE A 294 -11.95 -5.39 10.52
CA ILE A 294 -13.32 -4.88 10.75
C ILE A 294 -14.14 -5.94 11.49
N ALA A 295 -14.22 -7.17 10.98
CA ALA A 295 -14.98 -8.24 11.61
C ALA A 295 -14.48 -8.54 13.04
N TYR A 296 -13.15 -8.59 13.23
CA TYR A 296 -12.54 -8.74 14.55
C TYR A 296 -12.99 -7.65 15.52
N THR A 297 -12.90 -6.37 15.11
CA THR A 297 -13.29 -5.22 15.92
C THR A 297 -14.74 -5.34 16.38
N ILE A 298 -15.65 -5.66 15.46
CA ILE A 298 -17.08 -5.73 15.76
C ILE A 298 -17.42 -6.95 16.63
N ILE A 299 -16.87 -8.14 16.30
CA ILE A 299 -17.18 -9.39 17.02
C ILE A 299 -16.63 -9.37 18.45
N THR A 300 -15.42 -8.86 18.63
CA THR A 300 -14.77 -8.83 19.95
C THR A 300 -15.26 -7.68 20.82
N GLY A 301 -15.93 -6.68 20.24
CA GLY A 301 -16.25 -5.44 20.94
C GLY A 301 -15.00 -4.65 21.34
N THR A 302 -13.88 -4.84 20.64
CA THR A 302 -12.66 -4.06 20.88
C THR A 302 -12.99 -2.59 20.69
N ILE A 303 -12.61 -1.76 21.66
CA ILE A 303 -12.87 -0.32 21.61
C ILE A 303 -12.15 0.26 20.40
N PHE A 304 -12.91 0.91 19.51
CA PHE A 304 -12.41 1.51 18.29
C PHE A 304 -12.34 3.04 18.41
N LYS A 305 -11.16 3.63 18.37
CA LYS A 305 -10.93 5.06 18.67
C LYS A 305 -10.37 5.85 17.52
#